data_AF-A0A3N6MAR3-F1
#
_entry.id   AF-A0A3N6MAR3-F1
#
_cell.length_a   1.000
_cell.length_b   1.000
_cell.length_c   1.000
_cell.angle_alpha   90.00
_cell.angle_beta   90.00
_cell.angle_gamma   90.00
#
_symmetry.space_group_name_H-M   'P 1'
#
loop_
_entity.id
_entity.type
_entity.pdbx_description
1 polymer ?
#
loop_
_entity_poly.entity_id
_entity_poly.type
_entity_poly.pdbx_seq_one_letter_code
_entity_poly.pdbx_strand_id
1 'polypeptide(L)'
;MITVTGTMITVTGTTVAYKRATNTFVCDDQTGVVATVNGPSPGYRKSVGRNDRAVEYGVFGPAGLMPGFDGARSRSDIGTEP
;
A
#
# COMPACT_ATOMS: atom_id res chain seq x y z
N MET A 1 18.85 -14.28 15.07
CA MET A 1 18.32 -12.95 15.41
C MET A 1 18.09 -12.23 14.08
N ILE A 2 16.84 -11.94 13.72
CA ILE A 2 16.53 -11.21 12.48
C ILE A 2 16.53 -9.74 12.86
N THR A 3 17.50 -8.99 12.37
CA THR A 3 17.56 -7.54 12.53
C THR A 3 16.75 -6.92 11.40
N VAL A 4 15.68 -6.18 11.73
CA VAL A 4 14.91 -5.42 10.75
C VAL A 4 15.46 -4.00 10.71
N THR A 5 16.17 -3.66 9.64
CA THR A 5 16.60 -2.30 9.33
C THR A 5 15.59 -1.72 8.34
N GLY A 6 14.78 -0.74 8.76
CA GLY A 6 13.74 -0.19 7.89
C GLY A 6 12.62 0.55 8.63
N THR A 7 11.71 1.17 7.88
CA THR A 7 10.50 1.77 8.46
C THR A 7 9.43 0.70 8.63
N MET A 8 8.86 0.57 9.82
CA MET A 8 7.90 -0.47 10.16
C MET A 8 6.56 0.10 10.62
N ILE A 9 5.47 -0.53 10.20
CA ILE A 9 4.13 -0.32 10.73
C ILE A 9 3.64 -1.63 11.34
N THR A 10 3.23 -1.56 12.60
CA THR A 10 2.71 -2.72 13.34
C THR A 10 1.26 -2.48 13.69
N VAL A 11 0.37 -3.35 13.19
CA VAL A 11 -1.07 -3.28 13.42
C VAL A 11 -1.46 -4.42 14.35
N THR A 12 -1.90 -4.08 15.57
CA THR A 12 -2.35 -5.06 16.56
C THR A 12 -3.85 -4.93 16.78
N GLY A 13 -4.55 -6.05 16.77
CA GLY A 13 -6.00 -6.07 16.98
C GLY A 13 -6.50 -7.40 17.50
N THR A 14 -7.80 -7.47 17.69
CA THR A 14 -8.50 -8.69 18.11
C THR A 14 -9.33 -9.19 16.94
N THR A 15 -9.11 -10.44 16.57
CA THR A 15 -9.86 -11.11 15.51
C THR A 15 -11.30 -11.40 15.97
N VAL A 16 -12.18 -11.71 15.01
CA VAL A 16 -13.55 -12.16 15.30
C VAL A 16 -13.61 -13.43 16.17
N ALA A 17 -12.51 -14.20 16.22
CA ALA A 17 -12.35 -15.35 17.10
C ALA A 17 -11.78 -14.99 18.48
N TYR A 18 -11.80 -13.71 18.86
CA TYR A 18 -11.28 -13.15 20.12
C TYR A 18 -9.77 -13.37 20.36
N LYS A 19 -9.02 -13.75 19.33
CA LYS A 19 -7.56 -13.88 19.42
C LYS A 19 -6.88 -12.55 19.11
N ARG A 20 -5.91 -12.16 19.94
CA ARG A 20 -5.03 -11.02 19.64
C ARG A 20 -4.03 -11.43 18.56
N ALA A 21 -3.90 -10.61 17.53
CA ALA A 21 -2.99 -10.83 16.42
C ALA A 21 -2.27 -9.53 16.05
N THR A 22 -1.08 -9.66 15.49
CA THR A 22 -0.24 -8.55 15.07
C THR A 22 0.25 -8.78 13.65
N ASN A 23 -0.09 -7.85 12.76
CA ASN A 23 0.43 -7.81 11.40
C ASN A 23 1.53 -6.75 11.34
N THR A 24 2.61 -7.07 10.63
CA THR A 24 3.77 -6.18 10.50
C THR A 24 4.02 -5.90 9.03
N PHE A 25 4.06 -4.63 8.66
CA PHE A 25 4.45 -4.15 7.35
C PHE A 25 5.82 -3.52 7.46
N VAL A 26 6.77 -4.00 6.64
CA VAL A 26 8.16 -3.55 6.65
C VAL A 26 8.49 -2.95 5.30
N CYS A 27 9.03 -1.72 5.32
CA CYS A 27 9.66 -1.11 4.17
C CYS A 27 11.17 -1.40 4.25
N ASP A 28 11.75 -1.91 3.17
CA ASP A 28 13.15 -2.30 3.10
C ASP A 28 14.08 -1.09 3.28
N ASP A 29 15.29 -1.29 3.80
CA ASP A 29 16.27 -0.22 4.00
C ASP A 29 16.83 0.35 2.70
N GLN A 30 16.79 -0.45 1.62
CA GLN A 30 17.19 -0.06 0.27
C GLN A 30 16.20 0.96 -0.34
N THR A 31 14.95 0.97 0.13
CA THR A 31 13.96 1.97 -0.27
C THR A 31 14.16 3.26 0.53
N GLY A 32 14.94 4.19 -0.03
CA GLY A 32 15.10 5.52 0.56
C GLY A 32 13.75 6.25 0.73
N VAL A 33 13.67 7.17 1.69
CA VAL A 33 12.44 7.93 2.06
C VAL A 33 11.72 8.51 0.84
N VAL A 34 12.49 8.96 -0.15
CA VAL A 34 11.97 9.50 -1.42
C VAL A 34 11.16 8.48 -2.21
N ALA A 35 11.63 7.22 -2.30
CA ALA A 35 10.93 6.17 -3.04
C ALA A 35 9.67 5.70 -2.31
N THR A 36 9.73 5.58 -0.99
CA THR A 36 8.59 5.20 -0.14
C THR A 36 7.44 6.20 -0.23
N VAL A 37 7.73 7.49 -0.46
CA VAL A 37 6.72 8.55 -0.57
C VAL A 37 6.29 8.77 -2.01
N ASN A 38 7.24 8.82 -2.96
CA ASN A 38 6.94 9.18 -4.34
C ASN A 38 6.41 8.02 -5.18
N GLY A 39 6.66 6.76 -4.81
CA GLY A 39 6.08 5.60 -5.49
C GLY A 39 4.54 5.53 -5.35
N PRO A 40 3.98 5.64 -4.13
CA PRO A 40 2.53 5.60 -3.92
C PRO A 40 1.76 6.82 -4.47
N SER A 41 2.35 8.01 -4.47
CA SER A 41 1.66 9.27 -4.81
C SER A 41 1.02 9.29 -6.22
N PRO A 42 1.72 8.92 -7.31
CA PRO A 42 1.12 8.73 -8.63
C PRO A 42 0.01 7.66 -8.64
N GLY A 43 0.16 6.60 -7.86
CA GLY A 43 -0.85 5.54 -7.74
C GLY A 43 -2.16 6.02 -7.12
N TYR A 44 -2.10 6.89 -6.11
CA TYR A 44 -3.28 7.55 -5.55
C TYR A 44 -3.92 8.53 -6.55
N ARG A 45 -3.12 9.30 -7.30
CA ARG A 45 -3.63 10.18 -8.36
C ARG A 45 -4.40 9.42 -9.43
N LYS A 46 -3.90 8.26 -9.86
CA LYS A 46 -4.58 7.37 -10.81
C LYS A 46 -5.91 6.84 -10.26
N SER A 47 -6.00 6.57 -8.96
CA SER A 47 -7.25 6.16 -8.31
C SER A 47 -8.27 7.30 -8.25
N VAL A 48 -7.84 8.52 -7.90
CA VAL A 48 -8.71 9.71 -7.91
C VAL A 48 -9.29 9.94 -9.31
N GLY A 49 -8.45 9.88 -10.35
CA GLY A 49 -8.93 10.02 -11.72
C GLY A 49 -9.90 8.93 -12.19
N ARG A 50 -9.95 7.76 -11.53
CA ARG A 50 -11.00 6.75 -11.77
C ARG A 50 -12.31 7.12 -11.09
N ASN A 51 -12.26 7.61 -9.86
CA ASN A 51 -13.44 8.04 -9.11
C ASN A 51 -14.09 9.28 -9.72
N ASP A 52 -13.30 10.23 -10.23
CA ASP A 52 -13.80 11.38 -10.97
C ASP A 52 -14.63 10.94 -12.19
N ARG A 53 -14.18 9.91 -12.90
CA ARG A 53 -14.94 9.33 -14.04
C ARG A 53 -16.19 8.56 -13.61
N ALA A 54 -16.25 8.12 -12.35
CA ALA A 54 -17.41 7.48 -11.74
C ALA A 54 -18.34 8.49 -11.04
N VAL A 55 -18.04 9.80 -11.08
CA VAL A 55 -18.83 10.88 -10.47
C VAL A 55 -18.85 10.78 -8.93
N GLU A 56 -17.78 10.23 -8.33
CA GLU A 56 -17.59 10.18 -6.88
C GLU A 56 -16.65 11.29 -6.42
N TYR A 57 -17.20 12.29 -5.71
CA TYR A 57 -16.46 13.47 -5.27
C TYR A 57 -16.32 13.54 -3.74
N GLY A 58 -15.20 14.08 -3.25
CA GLY A 58 -14.94 14.26 -1.81
C GLY A 58 -13.47 14.43 -1.47
N VAL A 59 -13.16 14.57 -0.17
CA VAL A 59 -11.78 14.56 0.34
C VAL A 59 -11.40 13.12 0.68
N PHE A 60 -10.44 12.57 -0.06
CA PHE A 60 -9.99 11.20 0.11
C PHE A 60 -8.58 11.15 0.70
N GLY A 61 -8.46 10.55 1.87
CA GLY A 61 -7.17 10.15 2.42
C GLY A 61 -6.69 8.80 1.86
N PRO A 62 -5.43 8.42 2.11
CA PRO A 62 -4.85 7.15 1.64
C PRO A 62 -5.52 5.90 2.24
N ALA A 63 -6.28 6.04 3.33
CA ALA A 63 -7.11 4.97 3.88
C ALA A 63 -8.47 4.82 3.18
N GLY A 64 -8.91 5.84 2.44
CA GLY A 64 -10.19 5.87 1.73
C GLY A 64 -10.10 5.47 0.25
N LEU A 65 -8.88 5.32 -0.29
CA LEU A 65 -8.64 4.92 -1.68
C LEU A 65 -7.58 3.85 -1.76
N MET A 66 -7.79 2.88 -2.64
CA MET A 66 -6.76 1.90 -2.97
C MET A 66 -5.88 2.46 -4.11
N PRO A 67 -4.56 2.61 -3.92
CA PRO A 67 -3.71 3.14 -4.99
C PRO A 67 -3.64 2.16 -6.16
N GLY A 68 -3.65 2.70 -7.38
CA GLY A 68 -3.41 1.91 -8.58
C GLY A 68 -1.91 1.75 -8.82
N PHE A 69 -1.46 0.55 -9.22
CA PHE A 69 -0.07 0.37 -9.65
C PHE A 69 0.21 1.20 -10.91
N ASP A 70 1.36 1.89 -10.93
CA ASP A 70 1.74 2.80 -12.02
C ASP A 70 3.02 2.38 -12.76
N GLY A 71 3.41 1.10 -12.63
CA GLY A 71 4.46 0.50 -13.46
C GLY A 71 3.90 -0.17 -14.71
N ALA A 72 4.79 -0.53 -15.64
CA ALA A 72 4.46 -1.18 -16.91
C ALA A 72 3.99 -2.65 -16.80
N ARG A 73 3.89 -3.19 -15.57
CA ARG A 73 3.42 -4.57 -15.36
C ARG A 73 1.91 -4.65 -15.50
N SER A 74 1.46 -5.61 -16.30
CA SER A 74 0.06 -5.97 -16.43
C SER A 74 -0.43 -6.68 -15.17
N ARG A 75 -1.75 -6.65 -14.94
CA ARG A 75 -2.38 -7.42 -13.85
C ARG A 75 -2.15 -8.93 -14.00
N SER A 76 -1.91 -9.39 -15.23
CA SER A 76 -1.50 -10.78 -15.54
C SER A 76 -0.11 -11.15 -15.01
N ASP A 77 0.72 -10.16 -14.69
CA ASP A 77 2.11 -10.36 -14.24
C ASP A 77 2.17 -10.50 -12.71
N ILE A 78 1.01 -10.42 -12.04
CA ILE A 78 0.87 -10.60 -10.59
C ILE A 78 0.65 -12.09 -10.33
N GLY A 79 1.71 -12.80 -9.94
CA GLY A 79 1.66 -14.21 -9.54
C GLY A 79 2.42 -15.19 -10.44
N THR A 80 3.14 -14.71 -11.46
CA THR A 80 4.16 -15.50 -12.15
C THR A 80 5.52 -15.18 -11.54
N GLU A 81 5.85 -15.87 -10.44
CA GLU A 81 7.26 -16.07 -10.11
C GLU A 81 7.80 -17.21 -11.01
N PRO A 82 9.07 -17.19 -11.44
CA PRO A 82 9.76 -18.43 -11.79
C PRO A 82 9.92 -19.35 -10.57
#